data_AF-A0A644WR15-F1
#
_entry.id   AF-A0A644WR15-F1
#
_cell.length_a   1.000
_cell.length_b   1.000
_cell.length_c   1.000
_cell.angle_alpha   90.00
_cell.angle_beta   90.00
_cell.angle_gamma   90.00
#
_symmetry.space_group_name_H-M   'P 1'
#
loop_
_entity.id
_entity.type
_entity.pdbx_description
1 polymer ?
#
loop_
_entity_poly.entity_id
_entity_poly.type
_entity_poly.pdbx_seq_one_letter_code
_entity_poly.pdbx_strand_id
1 'polypeptide(L)'
;MIVSRYENGDMDVTAEPDDISGREGLLVYLVWALGDKDTYLFGEEYCISNWDMAVDFYSAYTGLLYRFCYASLEDLKVGKTVRLYGREMTDDEREEYEELFERGEI
;
A
#
# COMPACT_ATOMS: atom_id res chain seq x y z
N MET A 1 -13.41 -0.15 -2.35
CA MET A 1 -12.37 -1.19 -2.16
C MET A 1 -12.42 -1.71 -0.74
N ILE A 2 -12.38 -3.03 -0.57
CA ILE A 2 -12.49 -3.67 0.75
C ILE A 2 -11.09 -3.96 1.27
N VAL A 3 -10.81 -3.51 2.50
CA VAL A 3 -9.55 -3.78 3.21
C VAL A 3 -9.85 -4.50 4.53
N SER A 4 -9.31 -5.69 4.70
CA SER A 4 -9.43 -6.51 5.91
C SER A 4 -8.07 -6.69 6.57
N ARG A 5 -7.96 -6.31 7.85
CA ARG A 5 -6.72 -6.44 8.63
C ARG A 5 -6.73 -7.71 9.49
N TYR A 6 -5.62 -8.42 9.50
CA TYR A 6 -5.37 -9.59 10.34
C TYR A 6 -4.75 -9.21 11.68
N GLU A 7 -4.80 -10.12 12.65
CA GLU A 7 -4.21 -9.90 13.99
C GLU A 7 -2.69 -9.67 13.93
N ASN A 8 -1.99 -10.28 12.97
CA ASN A 8 -0.56 -10.08 12.76
C ASN A 8 -0.22 -8.77 12.01
N GLY A 9 -1.22 -7.96 11.68
CA GLY A 9 -1.05 -6.70 10.96
C GLY A 9 -1.10 -6.81 9.45
N ASP A 10 -1.07 -8.01 8.85
CA ASP A 10 -1.26 -8.18 7.40
C ASP A 10 -2.61 -7.62 6.95
N MET A 11 -2.73 -7.28 5.67
CA MET A 11 -3.98 -6.80 5.10
C MET A 11 -4.33 -7.53 3.82
N ASP A 12 -5.60 -7.90 3.68
CA ASP A 12 -6.18 -8.31 2.41
C ASP A 12 -6.90 -7.14 1.78
N VAL A 13 -6.67 -6.96 0.48
CA VAL A 13 -7.31 -5.95 -0.33
C VAL A 13 -8.04 -6.60 -1.50
N THR A 14 -9.30 -6.22 -1.69
CA THR A 14 -10.12 -6.69 -2.82
C THR A 14 -10.85 -5.50 -3.43
N ALA A 15 -10.74 -5.35 -4.75
CA ALA A 15 -11.49 -4.34 -5.49
C ALA A 15 -12.97 -4.74 -5.57
N GLU A 16 -13.84 -3.77 -5.34
CA GLU A 16 -15.27 -3.90 -5.56
C GLU A 16 -15.59 -3.62 -7.04
N PRO A 17 -16.71 -4.12 -7.57
CA PRO A 17 -17.11 -3.86 -8.95
C PRO A 17 -17.14 -2.36 -9.32
N ASP A 18 -17.52 -1.52 -8.36
CA ASP A 18 -17.58 -0.07 -8.53
C ASP A 18 -16.19 0.59 -8.59
N ASP A 19 -15.18 0.02 -7.92
CA ASP A 19 -13.79 0.49 -8.02
C ASP A 19 -13.21 0.17 -9.41
N ILE A 20 -13.49 -1.02 -9.93
CA ILE A 20 -12.95 -1.52 -11.20
C ILE A 20 -13.52 -0.74 -12.39
N SER A 21 -14.81 -0.40 -12.32
CA SER A 21 -15.52 0.37 -13.34
C SER A 21 -15.47 1.89 -13.11
N GLY A 22 -14.80 2.31 -12.04
CA GLY A 22 -14.69 3.69 -11.63
C GLY A 22 -13.95 4.58 -12.62
N ARG A 23 -14.11 5.90 -12.45
CA ARG A 23 -13.42 6.90 -13.27
C ARG A 23 -11.92 6.99 -12.94
N GLU A 24 -11.57 6.79 -11.67
CA GLU A 24 -10.19 6.81 -11.18
C GLU A 24 -9.53 5.44 -11.34
N GLY A 25 -8.19 5.41 -11.33
CA GLY A 25 -7.44 4.15 -11.38
C GLY A 25 -7.52 3.38 -10.07
N LEU A 26 -7.43 2.04 -10.13
CA LEU A 26 -7.44 1.17 -8.93
C LEU A 26 -6.37 1.52 -7.90
N LEU A 27 -5.22 2.07 -8.32
CA LEU A 27 -4.19 2.54 -7.39
C LEU A 27 -4.68 3.73 -6.53
N VAL A 28 -5.49 4.63 -7.10
CA VAL A 28 -6.09 5.74 -6.35
C VAL A 28 -7.09 5.22 -5.32
N TYR A 29 -7.95 4.28 -5.72
CA TYR A 29 -8.87 3.63 -4.79
C TYR A 29 -8.16 2.86 -3.69
N LEU A 30 -7.02 2.21 -4.00
CA LEU A 30 -6.18 1.56 -3.02
C LEU A 30 -5.64 2.56 -1.99
N VAL A 31 -5.06 3.68 -2.45
CA VAL A 31 -4.53 4.73 -1.56
C VAL A 31 -5.62 5.26 -0.63
N TRP A 32 -6.82 5.54 -1.14
CA TRP A 32 -7.93 6.01 -0.32
C TRP A 32 -8.40 4.96 0.69
N ALA A 33 -8.57 3.70 0.27
CA ALA A 33 -9.03 2.64 1.14
C ALA A 33 -8.01 2.27 2.23
N LEU A 34 -6.71 2.40 1.95
CA LEU A 34 -5.64 2.28 2.94
C LEU A 34 -5.57 3.50 3.87
N GLY A 35 -5.85 4.70 3.35
CA GLY A 35 -5.93 5.93 4.15
C GLY A 35 -6.98 5.85 5.25
N ASP A 36 -8.13 5.24 4.97
CA ASP A 36 -9.18 4.93 5.97
C ASP A 36 -8.73 3.94 7.07
N LYS A 37 -7.54 3.34 6.92
CA LYS A 37 -6.90 2.41 7.86
C LYS A 37 -5.63 2.96 8.50
N ASP A 38 -5.46 4.29 8.50
CA ASP A 38 -4.26 4.99 8.96
C ASP A 38 -2.99 4.49 8.26
N THR A 39 -3.11 4.17 6.96
CA THR A 39 -2.03 3.65 6.13
C THR A 39 -1.79 4.57 4.94
N TYR A 40 -0.57 5.08 4.83
CA TYR A 40 -0.19 6.17 3.92
C TYR A 40 0.91 5.74 2.97
N LEU A 41 1.01 6.38 1.81
CA LEU A 41 2.14 6.17 0.89
C LEU A 41 3.45 6.50 1.62
N PHE A 42 4.44 5.63 1.43
CA PHE A 42 5.76 5.78 2.02
C PHE A 42 6.83 5.81 0.93
N GLY A 43 7.52 6.95 0.84
CA GLY A 43 8.55 7.19 -0.17
C GLY A 43 8.00 7.28 -1.60
N GLU A 44 8.91 7.15 -2.56
CA GLU A 44 8.60 7.13 -3.99
C GLU A 44 8.42 5.69 -4.51
N GLU A 45 7.85 5.55 -5.71
CA GLU A 45 7.81 4.27 -6.40
C GLU A 45 9.22 3.84 -6.86
N TYR A 46 9.50 2.53 -6.81
CA TYR A 46 10.82 2.00 -7.14
C TYR A 46 10.74 0.68 -7.91
N CYS A 47 11.81 0.39 -8.65
CA CYS A 47 11.93 -0.87 -9.40
C CYS A 47 12.21 -2.03 -8.45
N ILE A 48 11.40 -3.07 -8.49
CA ILE A 48 11.69 -4.35 -7.81
C ILE A 48 12.24 -5.41 -8.76
N SER A 49 12.12 -5.18 -10.07
CA SER A 49 12.73 -5.98 -11.13
C SER A 49 12.85 -5.15 -12.42
N ASN A 50 13.40 -5.74 -13.49
CA ASN A 50 13.44 -5.10 -14.81
C ASN A 50 12.05 -4.89 -15.45
N TRP A 51 11.01 -5.49 -14.89
CA TRP A 51 9.67 -5.53 -15.48
C TRP A 51 8.58 -5.08 -14.52
N ASP A 52 8.95 -4.68 -13.30
CA ASP A 52 7.95 -4.44 -12.25
C ASP A 52 8.38 -3.34 -11.28
N MET A 53 7.39 -2.59 -10.85
CA MET A 53 7.49 -1.45 -9.96
C MET A 53 6.70 -1.73 -8.70
N ALA A 54 7.13 -1.14 -7.60
CA ALA A 54 6.38 -1.18 -6.36
C ALA A 54 6.34 0.19 -5.69
N VAL A 55 5.40 0.33 -4.77
CA VAL A 55 5.36 1.42 -3.81
C VAL A 55 5.11 0.82 -2.44
N ASP A 56 5.69 1.42 -1.41
CA ASP A 56 5.47 0.99 -0.04
C ASP A 56 4.41 1.89 0.63
N PHE A 57 3.71 1.30 1.59
CA PHE A 57 2.76 2.00 2.44
C PHE A 57 3.14 1.80 3.90
N TYR A 58 3.07 2.86 4.69
CA TYR A 58 3.30 2.83 6.13
C TYR A 58 1.97 2.91 6.89
N SER A 59 1.75 1.99 7.84
CA SER A 59 0.62 2.08 8.76
C SER A 59 1.04 2.69 10.08
N ALA A 60 0.51 3.88 10.39
CA ALA A 60 0.70 4.53 11.69
C ALA A 60 0.02 3.76 12.83
N TYR A 61 -0.95 2.90 12.53
CA TYR A 61 -1.61 2.05 13.51
C TYR A 61 -0.76 0.84 13.92
N THR A 62 -0.17 0.11 12.95
CA THR A 62 0.60 -1.11 13.25
C THR A 62 2.11 -0.86 13.36
N GLY A 63 2.60 0.26 12.84
CA GLY A 63 4.03 0.51 12.70
C GLY A 63 4.71 -0.30 11.57
N LEU A 64 3.93 -0.97 10.72
CA LEU A 64 4.44 -1.85 9.66
C LEU A 64 4.47 -1.15 8.30
N LEU A 65 5.43 -1.55 7.48
CA LEU A 65 5.49 -1.27 6.05
C LEU A 65 4.84 -2.39 5.24
N TYR A 66 4.19 -2.01 4.15
CA TYR A 66 3.51 -2.89 3.23
C TYR A 66 3.94 -2.57 1.80
N ARG A 67 4.57 -3.52 1.13
CA ARG A 67 4.91 -3.36 -0.29
C ARG A 67 3.73 -3.73 -1.16
N PHE A 68 3.37 -2.83 -2.07
CA PHE A 68 2.42 -3.11 -3.14
C PHE A 68 3.12 -3.17 -4.49
N CYS A 69 3.02 -4.32 -5.15
CA CYS A 69 3.55 -4.54 -6.49
C CYS A 69 2.52 -4.10 -7.53
N TYR A 70 2.92 -3.29 -8.52
CA TYR A 70 1.99 -2.80 -9.55
C TYR A 70 1.44 -3.91 -10.45
N ALA A 71 2.17 -5.01 -10.66
CA ALA A 71 1.60 -6.18 -11.34
C ALA A 71 0.36 -6.75 -10.61
N SER A 72 0.24 -6.57 -9.29
CA SER A 72 -0.94 -7.00 -8.53
C SER A 72 -2.21 -6.19 -8.84
N LEU A 73 -2.09 -5.05 -9.56
CA LEU A 73 -3.26 -4.34 -10.08
C LEU A 73 -4.07 -5.20 -11.04
N GLU A 74 -3.43 -6.06 -11.84
CA GLU A 74 -4.13 -6.97 -12.76
C GLU A 74 -4.98 -7.99 -12.01
N ASP A 75 -4.53 -8.47 -10.85
CA ASP A 75 -5.31 -9.34 -9.99
C ASP A 75 -6.51 -8.60 -9.37
N LEU A 76 -6.32 -7.35 -8.92
CA LEU A 76 -7.42 -6.52 -8.42
C LEU A 76 -8.46 -6.22 -9.52
N LYS A 77 -8.04 -5.96 -10.77
CA LYS A 77 -8.95 -5.71 -11.91
C LYS A 77 -9.92 -6.86 -12.18
N VAL A 78 -9.51 -8.10 -11.88
CA VAL A 78 -10.35 -9.29 -12.04
C VAL A 78 -11.03 -9.71 -10.74
N GLY A 79 -11.00 -8.86 -9.70
CA GLY A 79 -11.67 -9.07 -8.43
C GLY A 79 -10.98 -10.09 -7.51
N LYS A 80 -9.72 -10.43 -7.76
CA LYS A 80 -8.96 -11.28 -6.82
C LYS A 80 -8.52 -10.46 -5.62
N THR A 81 -8.36 -11.16 -4.50
CA THR A 81 -7.75 -10.59 -3.29
C THR A 81 -6.24 -10.57 -3.42
N VAL A 82 -5.65 -9.43 -3.09
CA VAL A 82 -4.20 -9.24 -2.97
C VAL A 82 -3.86 -9.09 -1.50
N ARG A 83 -2.88 -9.86 -1.02
CA ARG A 83 -2.37 -9.76 0.35
C ARG A 83 -1.19 -8.80 0.41
N LEU A 84 -1.29 -7.82 1.30
CA LEU A 84 -0.22 -6.96 1.75
C LEU A 84 0.40 -7.57 3.00
N TYR A 85 1.64 -8.02 2.89
CA TYR A 85 2.40 -8.56 4.01
C TYR A 85 3.07 -7.43 4.76
N GLY A 86 2.75 -7.30 6.05
CA GLY A 86 3.36 -6.32 6.92
C GLY A 86 4.77 -6.75 7.32
N ARG A 87 5.71 -5.82 7.27
CA ARG A 87 7.08 -6.00 7.78
C ARG A 87 7.49 -4.81 8.64
N GLU A 88 8.43 -5.05 9.54
CA GLU A 88 9.10 -3.95 10.24
C GLU A 88 9.96 -3.15 9.25
N MET A 89 10.09 -1.85 9.53
CA MET A 89 11.09 -1.02 8.88
C MET A 89 12.49 -1.48 9.24
N THR A 90 13.41 -1.36 8.29
CA THR A 90 14.83 -1.32 8.61
C THR A 90 15.19 -0.02 9.34
N ASP A 91 16.36 0.04 9.93
CA ASP A 91 16.82 1.28 10.58
C ASP A 91 17.00 2.42 9.56
N ASP A 92 17.49 2.12 8.35
CA ASP A 92 17.63 3.09 7.26
C ASP A 92 16.27 3.66 6.81
N GLU A 93 15.25 2.81 6.69
CA GLU A 93 13.89 3.25 6.32
C GLU A 93 13.23 4.09 7.42
N ARG A 94 13.55 3.79 8.68
CA ARG A 94 13.08 4.60 9.81
C ARG A 94 13.73 5.98 9.80
N GLU A 95 15.02 6.08 9.51
CA GLU A 95 15.71 7.36 9.35
C GLU A 95 15.09 8.18 8.21
N GLU A 96 14.84 7.56 7.05
CA GLU A 96 14.15 8.21 5.93
C GLU A 96 12.74 8.70 6.32
N TYR A 97 11.96 7.89 7.04
CA TYR A 97 10.65 8.28 7.55
C TYR A 97 10.72 9.53 8.45
N GLU A 98 11.65 9.54 9.39
CA GLU A 98 11.83 10.66 10.32
C GLU A 98 12.21 11.95 9.56
N GLU A 99 13.10 11.87 8.57
CA GLU A 99 13.45 13.01 7.72
C GLU A 99 12.25 13.53 6.91
N LEU A 100 11.45 12.64 6.31
CA LEU A 100 10.26 13.01 5.54
C LEU A 100 9.18 13.65 6.43
N PHE A 101 9.01 13.11 7.64
CA PHE A 101 8.07 13.64 8.63
C PHE A 101 8.48 15.04 9.10
N GLU A 102 9.77 15.26 9.39
CA GLU A 102 10.29 16.59 9.77
C GLU A 102 10.13 17.63 8.64
N ARG A 103 10.19 17.20 7.38
CA ARG A 103 9.96 18.03 6.20
C ARG A 103 8.48 18.30 5.91
N GLY A 104 7.56 17.59 6.58
CA GLY A 104 6.12 17.70 6.35
C GLY A 104 5.67 17.14 5.00
N GLU A 105 6.39 16.15 4.48
CA GLU A 105 6.09 15.49 3.20
C GLU A 105 5.18 14.26 3.37
N ILE A 106 4.95 13.83 4.63
CA ILE A 106 4.03 12.77 5.05
C ILE A 106 3.36 13.12 6.38
#